data_AF-A0A2Z6MY35-F1
#
_entry.id   AF-A0A2Z6MY35-F1
#
_cell.length_a   1.000
_cell.length_b   1.000
_cell.length_c   1.000
_cell.angle_alpha   90.00
_cell.angle_beta   90.00
_cell.angle_gamma   90.00
#
_symmetry.space_group_name_H-M   'P 1'
#
loop_
_entity.id
_entity.type
_entity.pdbx_description
1 polymer ?
#
loop_
_entity_poly.entity_id
_entity_poly.type
_entity_poly.pdbx_seq_one_letter_code
_entity_poly.pdbx_strand_id
1 'polypeptide(L)'
;MDETRIDKEYDVDDDCFLSDFESGDSDWSIGWLEPLGYDFESNDTGSNNALLKAQNRRGRRVIRDPSDVLCAFCRASVEAIDHLFIICGSIYLVWYSIFRRLGFQFVSPMSIRGVFQGILALGLGLVWHAIVWAIWNSRNDVIFARGTVSVESLVDKVKLLSWKWYLAKNPGNPCSFYEWEVHPILYWSR
;
A
#
# COMPACT_ATOMS: atom_id res chain seq x y z
N MET A 1 44.93 -11.85 -36.31
CA MET A 1 45.81 -12.15 -35.17
C MET A 1 45.31 -11.30 -34.01
N ASP A 2 44.02 -11.38 -33.69
CA ASP A 2 43.29 -12.48 -32.99
C ASP A 2 43.37 -12.18 -31.48
N GLU A 3 42.30 -11.70 -30.84
CA GLU A 3 41.05 -12.40 -30.47
C GLU A 3 41.23 -13.33 -29.26
N THR A 4 40.65 -12.94 -28.12
CA THR A 4 40.08 -13.76 -27.04
C THR A 4 39.27 -12.81 -26.16
N ARG A 5 37.96 -12.61 -26.34
CA ARG A 5 36.80 -13.48 -26.01
C ARG A 5 36.91 -14.15 -24.63
N ILE A 6 36.27 -13.54 -23.63
CA ILE A 6 35.70 -14.25 -22.48
C ILE A 6 34.34 -13.61 -22.19
N ASP A 7 33.32 -14.21 -22.77
CA ASP A 7 31.93 -14.02 -22.41
C ASP A 7 31.67 -14.67 -21.04
N LYS A 8 30.91 -13.99 -20.17
CA LYS A 8 30.24 -14.63 -19.03
C LYS A 8 28.74 -14.45 -19.22
N GLU A 9 28.18 -15.44 -19.89
CA GLU A 9 26.77 -15.78 -19.95
C GLU A 9 26.30 -16.18 -18.54
N TYR A 10 25.25 -15.54 -18.05
CA TYR A 10 24.51 -15.98 -16.86
C TYR A 10 23.22 -16.61 -17.39
N ASP A 11 23.23 -17.94 -17.48
CA ASP A 11 22.03 -18.75 -17.64
C ASP A 11 21.21 -18.67 -16.35
N VAL A 12 20.00 -18.12 -16.45
CA VAL A 12 18.96 -18.33 -15.46
C VAL A 12 17.80 -18.99 -16.20
N ASP A 13 17.61 -20.25 -15.85
CA ASP A 13 16.61 -21.16 -16.40
C ASP A 13 15.23 -20.51 -16.53
N ASP A 14 14.76 -20.54 -17.78
CA ASP A 14 13.39 -20.34 -18.23
C ASP A 14 12.66 -21.68 -18.03
N ASP A 15 11.75 -21.77 -17.05
CA ASP A 15 10.60 -22.65 -17.19
C ASP A 15 9.41 -22.23 -16.32
N CYS A 16 8.39 -21.73 -17.02
CA CYS A 16 6.97 -22.03 -16.86
C CYS A 16 6.27 -21.72 -15.52
N PHE A 17 5.49 -20.62 -15.52
CA PHE A 17 4.09 -20.65 -15.06
C PHE A 17 3.27 -19.59 -15.83
N LEU A 18 3.00 -19.87 -17.10
CA LEU A 18 1.97 -19.20 -17.90
C LEU A 18 0.69 -20.04 -17.89
N SER A 19 -0.27 -19.65 -17.06
CA SER A 19 -1.73 -19.91 -17.14
C SER A 19 -2.32 -19.52 -15.77
N ASP A 20 -3.22 -18.55 -15.58
CA ASP A 20 -4.30 -18.04 -16.43
C ASP A 20 -4.55 -16.56 -16.13
N PHE A 21 -4.56 -15.73 -17.17
CA PHE A 21 -5.03 -14.35 -17.11
C PHE A 21 -6.52 -14.36 -17.47
N GLU A 22 -7.39 -14.55 -16.47
CA GLU A 22 -8.78 -14.14 -16.61
C GLU A 22 -8.85 -12.61 -16.46
N SER A 23 -8.92 -11.97 -17.61
CA SER A 23 -9.36 -10.59 -17.82
C SER A 23 -10.78 -10.42 -17.27
N GLY A 24 -10.93 -9.68 -16.16
CA GLY A 24 -12.25 -9.30 -15.65
C GLY A 24 -12.16 -8.25 -14.55
N ASP A 25 -12.60 -7.06 -14.90
CA ASP A 25 -13.29 -6.09 -14.04
C ASP A 25 -12.44 -5.18 -13.14
N SER A 26 -12.07 -4.06 -13.76
CA SER A 26 -11.90 -2.77 -13.12
C SER A 26 -13.18 -2.34 -12.40
N ASP A 27 -13.20 -2.50 -11.07
CA ASP A 27 -14.03 -1.70 -10.18
C ASP A 27 -13.27 -1.40 -8.88
N TRP A 28 -12.61 -0.24 -8.82
CA TRP A 28 -11.95 0.25 -7.59
C TRP A 28 -12.90 1.08 -6.72
N SER A 29 -14.21 0.97 -6.94
CA SER A 29 -15.22 1.70 -6.17
C SER A 29 -15.48 1.00 -4.84
N ILE A 30 -14.57 1.14 -3.87
CA ILE A 30 -14.89 0.82 -2.48
C ILE A 30 -15.26 2.12 -1.74
N GLY A 31 -16.56 2.27 -1.48
CA GLY A 31 -17.21 3.39 -0.80
C GLY A 31 -16.81 3.52 0.68
N TRP A 32 -15.65 4.09 0.94
CA TRP A 32 -15.20 4.43 2.31
C TRP A 32 -15.70 5.79 2.83
N LEU A 33 -16.56 6.50 2.08
CA LEU A 33 -17.11 7.80 2.46
C LEU A 33 -18.56 7.97 1.98
N GLU A 34 -19.53 7.40 2.71
CA GLU A 34 -20.90 7.93 2.70
C GLU A 34 -21.45 8.07 4.13
N PRO A 35 -21.93 9.25 4.53
CA PRO A 35 -22.66 9.46 5.79
C PRO A 35 -24.01 8.74 5.74
N LEU A 36 -24.39 8.09 6.83
CA LEU A 36 -25.63 7.32 6.97
C LEU A 36 -26.87 8.19 6.67
N GLY A 37 -27.43 8.01 5.47
CA GLY A 37 -28.76 8.45 5.10
C GLY A 37 -29.80 7.53 5.74
N TYR A 38 -30.64 8.14 6.57
CA TYR A 38 -31.90 7.61 7.09
C TYR A 38 -32.87 7.39 5.93
N ASP A 39 -33.47 6.20 5.80
CA ASP A 39 -34.75 6.00 5.12
C ASP A 39 -35.49 4.73 5.60
N PHE A 40 -36.81 4.80 5.52
CA PHE A 40 -37.83 4.01 6.20
C PHE A 40 -38.62 3.12 5.23
N GLU A 41 -39.09 1.97 5.77
CA GLU A 41 -40.13 1.02 5.31
C GLU A 41 -40.00 0.21 4.00
N SER A 42 -40.05 -1.13 4.12
CA SER A 42 -41.31 -1.90 4.05
C SER A 42 -41.10 -3.44 4.09
N ASN A 43 -42.12 -4.12 4.62
CA ASN A 43 -42.47 -5.56 4.67
C ASN A 43 -41.94 -6.47 3.51
N ASP A 44 -41.77 -7.79 3.60
CA ASP A 44 -42.42 -8.81 4.42
C ASP A 44 -41.61 -10.14 4.42
N THR A 45 -41.86 -10.93 5.47
CA THR A 45 -41.66 -12.37 5.73
C THR A 45 -40.83 -13.28 4.78
N GLY A 46 -39.78 -13.90 5.34
CA GLY A 46 -39.15 -15.10 4.75
C GLY A 46 -37.94 -15.66 5.50
N SER A 47 -38.09 -16.87 6.04
CA SER A 47 -37.03 -17.80 6.50
C SER A 47 -36.39 -17.59 7.88
N ASN A 48 -36.83 -18.45 8.81
CA ASN A 48 -36.31 -18.71 10.16
C ASN A 48 -34.88 -19.31 10.19
N ASN A 49 -33.95 -18.72 9.44
CA ASN A 49 -32.57 -19.18 9.29
C ASN A 49 -31.57 -18.10 9.74
N ALA A 50 -32.07 -16.89 10.03
CA ALA A 50 -31.26 -15.75 10.44
C ALA A 50 -30.93 -15.74 11.94
N LEU A 51 -31.74 -16.39 12.79
CA LEU A 51 -31.54 -16.32 14.24
C LEU A 51 -30.32 -17.11 14.75
N LEU A 52 -29.90 -18.18 14.05
CA LEU A 52 -28.64 -18.86 14.36
C LEU A 52 -27.40 -18.12 13.81
N LYS A 53 -27.56 -17.29 12.77
CA LYS A 53 -26.48 -16.44 12.22
C LYS A 53 -26.36 -15.09 12.93
N ALA A 54 -27.43 -14.62 13.58
CA ALA A 54 -27.49 -13.34 14.28
C ALA A 54 -27.02 -13.41 15.74
N GLN A 55 -27.09 -14.57 16.39
CA GLN A 55 -26.55 -14.74 17.74
C GLN A 55 -25.01 -14.84 17.79
N ASN A 56 -24.36 -15.17 16.66
CA ASN A 56 -22.89 -15.24 16.60
C ASN A 56 -22.22 -13.89 16.25
N ARG A 57 -22.99 -12.80 16.07
CA ARG A 57 -22.47 -11.43 15.85
C ARG A 57 -22.72 -10.48 17.02
N ARG A 58 -23.15 -10.99 18.17
CA ARG A 58 -23.31 -10.20 19.40
C ARG A 58 -22.56 -10.89 20.53
N GLY A 59 -21.24 -10.80 20.52
CA GLY A 59 -20.47 -11.50 21.56
C GLY A 59 -18.97 -11.30 21.61
N ARG A 60 -18.32 -10.66 20.64
CA ARG A 60 -16.94 -10.23 20.82
C ARG A 60 -16.92 -8.76 21.26
N ARG A 61 -17.26 -8.54 22.54
CA ARG A 61 -16.52 -7.54 23.31
C ARG A 61 -15.09 -8.05 23.39
N VAL A 62 -14.33 -7.82 22.31
CA VAL A 62 -12.87 -7.80 22.41
C VAL A 62 -12.63 -6.66 23.37
N ILE A 63 -12.29 -7.00 24.61
CA ILE A 63 -11.62 -6.08 25.50
C ILE A 63 -10.40 -5.65 24.70
N ARG A 64 -10.47 -4.48 24.07
CA ARG A 64 -9.33 -3.92 23.37
C ARG A 64 -8.28 -3.74 24.45
N ASP A 65 -7.19 -4.48 24.33
CA ASP A 65 -6.04 -4.19 25.15
C ASP A 65 -5.68 -2.72 24.89
N PRO A 66 -5.21 -1.93 25.88
CA PRO A 66 -4.71 -0.59 25.62
C PRO A 66 -3.70 -0.56 24.45
N SER A 67 -2.97 -1.66 24.23
CA SER A 67 -2.06 -1.88 23.10
C SER A 67 -2.75 -1.93 21.73
N ASP A 68 -4.04 -2.28 21.65
CA ASP A 68 -4.82 -2.33 20.40
C ASP A 68 -5.23 -0.93 19.90
N VAL A 69 -5.06 0.09 20.74
CA VAL A 69 -5.37 1.50 20.41
C VAL A 69 -4.10 2.26 20.04
N LEU A 70 -2.92 1.73 20.36
CA LEU A 70 -1.64 2.34 20.04
C LEU A 70 -1.25 2.09 18.59
N CYS A 71 -0.52 3.04 18.01
CA CYS A 71 0.00 2.94 16.65
C CYS A 71 0.86 1.68 16.48
N ALA A 72 0.56 0.91 15.43
CA ALA A 72 1.26 -0.33 15.12
C ALA A 72 2.79 -0.16 14.94
N PHE A 73 3.24 1.04 14.55
CA PHE A 73 4.65 1.31 14.23
C PHE A 73 5.45 1.88 15.41
N CYS A 74 4.97 2.94 16.07
CA CYS A 74 5.72 3.59 17.15
C CYS A 74 5.33 3.08 18.54
N ARG A 75 4.15 2.47 18.70
CA ARG A 75 3.58 2.03 19.99
C ARG A 75 3.57 3.09 21.10
N ALA A 76 3.68 4.37 20.76
CA ALA A 76 3.82 5.48 21.71
C ALA A 76 2.59 6.39 21.77
N SER A 77 1.80 6.44 20.70
CA SER A 77 0.64 7.31 20.56
C SER A 77 -0.55 6.55 20.00
N VAL A 78 -1.75 7.08 20.26
CA VAL A 78 -3.01 6.53 19.74
C VAL A 78 -2.99 6.50 18.22
N GLU A 79 -3.40 5.38 17.63
CA GLU A 79 -3.51 5.21 16.19
C GLU A 79 -4.69 6.04 15.65
N ALA A 80 -4.38 7.21 15.08
CA ALA A 80 -5.28 7.99 14.24
C ALA A 80 -4.87 7.85 12.77
N ILE A 81 -5.77 8.12 11.82
CA ILE A 81 -5.46 8.04 10.39
C ILE A 81 -4.27 8.92 10.02
N ASP A 82 -4.28 10.20 10.41
CA ASP A 82 -3.16 11.11 10.14
C ASP A 82 -1.88 10.68 10.87
N HIS A 83 -2.01 10.08 12.05
CA HIS A 83 -0.85 9.53 12.76
C HIS A 83 -0.25 8.33 12.04
N LEU A 84 -1.09 7.38 11.65
CA LEU A 84 -0.70 6.15 10.96
C LEU A 84 0.00 6.46 9.63
N PHE A 85 -0.50 7.42 8.87
CA PHE A 85 0.03 7.66 7.53
C PHE A 85 1.06 8.78 7.43
N ILE A 86 1.11 9.77 8.33
CA ILE A 86 1.97 10.96 8.17
C ILE A 86 2.76 11.32 9.43
N ILE A 87 2.09 11.42 10.58
CA ILE A 87 2.68 12.03 11.78
C ILE A 87 3.59 11.05 12.54
N CYS A 88 3.35 9.74 12.46
CA CYS A 88 4.18 8.74 13.13
C CYS A 88 5.64 8.88 12.72
N GLY A 89 6.56 8.99 13.69
CA GLY A 89 7.98 9.22 13.41
C GLY A 89 8.61 8.18 12.47
N SER A 90 8.25 6.90 12.62
CA SER A 90 8.69 5.83 11.71
C SER A 90 8.20 6.07 10.29
N ILE A 91 6.95 6.50 10.12
CA ILE A 91 6.33 6.70 8.81
C ILE A 91 6.81 8.00 8.16
N TYR A 92 7.02 9.06 8.95
CA TYR A 92 7.66 10.28 8.50
C TYR A 92 9.04 10.01 7.87
N LEU A 93 9.85 9.13 8.47
CA LEU A 93 11.14 8.75 7.90
C LEU A 93 10.99 8.01 6.56
N VAL A 94 9.92 7.23 6.38
CA VAL A 94 9.64 6.56 5.09
C VAL A 94 9.32 7.59 4.03
N TRP A 95 8.41 8.52 4.31
CA TRP A 95 8.10 9.64 3.42
C TRP A 95 9.34 10.44 3.06
N TYR A 96 10.11 10.84 4.08
CA TYR A 96 11.35 11.58 3.90
C TYR A 96 12.34 10.83 3.00
N SER A 97 12.51 9.52 3.21
CA SER A 97 13.43 8.70 2.43
C SER A 97 13.03 8.62 0.96
N ILE A 98 11.74 8.46 0.68
CA ILE A 98 11.23 8.35 -0.69
C ILE A 98 11.28 9.71 -1.40
N PHE A 99 10.77 10.77 -0.78
CA PHE A 99 10.78 12.09 -1.39
C PHE A 99 12.19 12.64 -1.60
N ARG A 100 13.11 12.40 -0.66
CA ARG A 100 14.52 12.75 -0.83
C ARG A 100 15.14 12.07 -2.04
N ARG A 101 14.77 10.81 -2.31
CA ARG A 101 15.22 10.08 -3.52
C ARG A 101 14.64 10.66 -4.81
N LEU A 102 13.43 11.22 -4.73
CA LEU A 102 12.80 11.93 -5.84
C LEU A 102 13.30 13.39 -6.01
N GLY A 103 14.27 13.83 -5.21
CA GLY A 103 14.82 15.18 -5.28
C GLY A 103 13.95 16.25 -4.58
N PHE A 104 12.93 15.85 -3.83
CA PHE A 104 12.05 16.76 -3.09
C PHE A 104 12.37 16.79 -1.60
N GLN A 105 12.07 17.91 -0.95
CA GLN A 105 12.07 18.00 0.51
C GLN A 105 10.67 17.66 1.02
N PHE A 106 10.56 16.64 1.86
CA PHE A 106 9.29 16.30 2.48
C PHE A 106 9.04 17.18 3.71
N VAL A 107 8.11 18.12 3.58
CA VAL A 107 7.59 18.90 4.71
C VAL A 107 6.30 18.22 5.17
N SER A 108 6.29 17.67 6.38
CA SER A 108 5.13 16.95 6.92
C SER A 108 3.92 17.88 7.00
N PRO A 109 2.83 17.61 6.26
CA PRO A 109 1.56 18.27 6.48
C PRO A 109 0.90 17.72 7.74
N MET A 110 0.01 18.48 8.36
CA MET A 110 -0.78 17.99 9.52
C MET A 110 -1.94 17.06 9.13
N SER A 111 -2.15 16.81 7.83
CA SER A 111 -3.24 15.94 7.36
C SER A 111 -2.87 15.19 6.09
N ILE A 112 -3.28 13.91 6.05
CA ILE A 112 -3.15 13.02 4.88
C ILE A 112 -3.78 13.60 3.62
N ARG A 113 -4.88 14.37 3.76
CA ARG A 113 -5.56 15.02 2.64
C ARG A 113 -4.68 16.09 1.98
N GLY A 114 -3.93 16.86 2.76
CA GLY A 114 -3.03 17.88 2.23
C GLY A 114 -1.87 17.27 1.45
N VAL A 115 -1.34 16.14 1.95
CA VAL A 115 -0.29 15.37 1.27
C VAL A 115 -0.79 14.84 -0.06
N PHE A 116 -1.99 14.26 -0.07
CA PHE A 116 -2.62 13.72 -1.27
C PHE A 116 -2.75 14.79 -2.36
N GLN A 117 -3.29 15.96 -2.02
CA GLN A 117 -3.45 17.07 -2.97
C GLN A 117 -2.10 17.54 -3.54
N GLY A 118 -1.08 17.68 -2.68
CA GLY A 118 0.26 18.05 -3.13
C GLY A 118 0.89 17.03 -4.07
N ILE A 119 0.74 15.73 -3.78
CA ILE A 119 1.27 14.66 -4.62
C ILE A 119 0.54 14.56 -5.96
N LEU A 120 -0.78 14.68 -5.95
CA LEU A 120 -1.57 14.73 -7.19
C LEU A 120 -1.12 15.88 -8.09
N ALA A 121 -0.90 17.07 -7.52
CA ALA A 121 -0.42 18.23 -8.28
C ALA A 121 0.98 18.02 -8.90
N LEU A 122 1.80 17.14 -8.31
CA LEU A 122 3.12 16.78 -8.82
C LEU A 122 3.09 15.58 -9.80
N GLY A 123 1.91 15.01 -10.08
CA GLY A 123 1.78 13.83 -10.95
C GLY A 123 2.30 12.54 -10.33
N LEU A 124 2.57 12.51 -9.02
CA LEU A 124 3.16 11.36 -8.32
C LEU A 124 2.08 10.42 -7.74
N GLY A 125 0.95 10.27 -8.42
CA GLY A 125 -0.20 9.49 -7.91
C GLY A 125 0.13 8.01 -7.65
N LEU A 126 0.91 7.38 -8.53
CA LEU A 126 1.33 5.98 -8.37
C LEU A 126 2.17 5.79 -7.09
N VAL A 127 3.04 6.75 -6.82
CA VAL A 127 3.90 6.83 -5.63
C VAL A 127 3.07 6.89 -4.37
N TRP A 128 2.09 7.78 -4.36
CA TRP A 128 1.16 7.95 -3.27
C TRP A 128 0.46 6.64 -2.92
N HIS A 129 -0.13 6.00 -3.94
CA HIS A 129 -0.83 4.74 -3.73
C HIS A 129 0.12 3.66 -3.22
N ALA A 130 1.35 3.57 -3.75
CA ALA A 130 2.32 2.58 -3.30
C ALA A 130 2.71 2.78 -1.83
N ILE A 131 2.89 4.04 -1.39
CA ILE A 131 3.22 4.37 0.00
C ILE A 131 2.06 4.04 0.93
N VAL A 132 0.86 4.55 0.63
CA VAL A 132 -0.33 4.32 1.46
C VAL A 132 -0.64 2.82 1.56
N TRP A 133 -0.54 2.09 0.44
CA TRP A 133 -0.72 0.65 0.42
C TRP A 133 0.32 -0.09 1.26
N ALA A 134 1.60 0.22 1.10
CA ALA A 134 2.67 -0.42 1.86
C ALA A 134 2.53 -0.20 3.37
N ILE A 135 2.17 1.02 3.78
CA ILE A 135 1.90 1.37 5.18
C ILE A 135 0.72 0.56 5.70
N TRP A 136 -0.41 0.59 5.00
CA TRP A 136 -1.63 -0.11 5.42
C TRP A 136 -1.40 -1.62 5.52
N ASN A 137 -0.79 -2.23 4.50
CA ASN A 137 -0.50 -3.65 4.49
C ASN A 137 0.44 -4.03 5.63
N SER A 138 1.50 -3.25 5.85
CA SER A 138 2.45 -3.53 6.93
C SER A 138 1.83 -3.35 8.32
N ARG A 139 0.88 -2.42 8.49
CA ARG A 139 0.08 -2.30 9.72
C ARG A 139 -0.76 -3.55 9.97
N ASN A 140 -1.39 -4.10 8.92
CA ASN A 140 -2.13 -5.36 9.02
C ASN A 140 -1.18 -6.52 9.37
N ASP A 141 -0.01 -6.61 8.74
CA ASP A 141 0.99 -7.63 9.05
C ASP A 141 1.42 -7.57 10.52
N VAL A 142 1.66 -6.37 11.08
CA VAL A 142 2.02 -6.21 12.50
C VAL A 142 0.91 -6.70 13.43
N ILE A 143 -0.36 -6.46 13.09
CA ILE A 143 -1.50 -6.84 13.92
C ILE A 143 -1.76 -8.35 13.87
N PHE A 144 -1.67 -8.95 12.68
CA PHE A 144 -2.00 -10.37 12.50
C PHE A 144 -0.82 -11.31 12.73
N ALA A 145 0.40 -10.91 12.35
CA ALA A 145 1.60 -11.75 12.42
C ALA A 145 2.56 -11.36 13.57
N ARG A 146 2.22 -10.35 14.39
CA ARG A 146 2.99 -9.87 15.56
C ARG A 146 4.46 -9.51 15.26
N GLY A 147 4.76 -9.17 14.01
CA GLY A 147 6.09 -8.73 13.59
C GLY A 147 6.41 -7.29 13.99
N THR A 148 7.68 -6.91 13.83
CA THR A 148 8.12 -5.51 13.82
C THR A 148 8.50 -5.12 12.39
N VAL A 149 8.16 -3.90 11.98
CA VAL A 149 8.47 -3.39 10.64
C VAL A 149 9.52 -2.29 10.77
N SER A 150 10.65 -2.44 10.08
CA SER A 150 11.68 -1.40 10.01
C SER A 150 11.34 -0.38 8.92
N VAL A 151 11.80 0.87 9.09
CA VAL A 151 11.65 1.94 8.10
C VAL A 151 12.23 1.52 6.75
N GLU A 152 13.41 0.89 6.75
CA GLU A 152 14.09 0.40 5.56
C GLU A 152 13.25 -0.64 4.81
N SER A 153 12.71 -1.62 5.53
CA SER A 153 11.83 -2.63 4.93
C SER A 153 10.57 -2.04 4.31
N LEU A 154 10.02 -0.96 4.91
CA LEU A 154 8.86 -0.27 4.36
C LEU A 154 9.22 0.50 3.09
N VAL A 155 10.38 1.18 3.08
CA VAL A 155 10.89 1.88 1.90
C VAL A 155 11.09 0.89 0.74
N ASP A 156 11.70 -0.26 0.98
CA ASP A 156 11.91 -1.26 -0.07
C ASP A 156 10.60 -1.88 -0.57
N LYS A 157 9.63 -2.13 0.33
CA LYS A 157 8.26 -2.51 -0.09
C LYS A 157 7.64 -1.46 -1.01
N VAL A 158 7.76 -0.18 -0.70
CA VAL A 158 7.23 0.89 -1.56
C VAL A 158 7.90 0.89 -2.93
N LYS A 159 9.23 0.82 -2.98
CA LYS A 159 9.96 0.77 -4.26
C LYS A 159 9.51 -0.42 -5.10
N LEU A 160 9.44 -1.61 -4.50
CA LEU A 160 9.03 -2.82 -5.19
C LEU A 160 7.59 -2.73 -5.71
N LEU A 161 6.65 -2.24 -4.88
CA LEU A 161 5.25 -2.07 -5.26
C LEU A 161 5.10 -1.05 -6.40
N SER A 162 5.73 0.11 -6.26
CA SER A 162 5.70 1.16 -7.28
C SER A 162 6.25 0.67 -8.62
N TRP A 163 7.36 -0.07 -8.61
CA TRP A 163 7.93 -0.66 -9.83
C TRP A 163 7.00 -1.69 -10.47
N LYS A 164 6.46 -2.63 -9.68
CA LYS A 164 5.51 -3.63 -10.17
C LYS A 164 4.26 -3.00 -10.79
N TRP A 165 3.71 -1.98 -10.13
CA TRP A 165 2.54 -1.27 -10.63
C TRP A 165 2.85 -0.44 -11.87
N TYR A 166 4.06 0.11 -11.98
CA TYR A 166 4.50 0.78 -13.20
C TYR A 166 4.57 -0.17 -14.38
N LEU A 167 5.19 -1.34 -14.20
CA LEU A 167 5.26 -2.36 -15.25
C LEU A 167 3.88 -2.83 -15.69
N ALA A 168 2.97 -3.06 -14.74
CA ALA A 168 1.59 -3.43 -15.02
C ALA A 168 0.84 -2.33 -15.82
N LYS A 169 1.11 -1.05 -15.53
CA LYS A 169 0.52 0.09 -16.25
C LYS A 169 1.15 0.31 -17.63
N ASN A 170 2.41 -0.09 -17.83
CA ASN A 170 3.20 0.20 -19.05
C ASN A 170 3.85 -1.07 -19.64
N PRO A 171 3.07 -2.04 -20.14
CA PRO A 171 3.62 -3.31 -20.65
C PRO A 171 4.58 -3.12 -21.84
N GLY A 172 4.46 -2.03 -22.59
CA GLY A 172 5.32 -1.71 -23.74
C GLY A 172 6.63 -0.98 -23.40
N ASN A 173 6.89 -0.67 -22.13
CA ASN A 173 8.12 0.00 -21.70
C ASN A 173 8.68 -0.68 -20.43
N PRO A 174 9.15 -1.93 -20.52
CA PRO A 174 9.73 -2.61 -19.38
C PRO A 174 10.99 -1.89 -18.92
N CYS A 175 11.16 -1.78 -17.60
CA CYS A 175 12.41 -1.33 -16.99
C CYS A 175 12.80 -2.31 -15.89
N SER A 176 14.10 -2.56 -15.73
CA SER A 176 14.61 -3.35 -14.61
C SER A 176 14.40 -2.62 -13.29
N PHE A 177 14.39 -3.36 -12.18
CA PHE A 177 14.29 -2.75 -10.85
C PHE A 177 15.48 -1.81 -10.56
N TYR A 178 16.68 -2.15 -11.05
CA TYR A 178 17.85 -1.29 -10.91
C TYR A 178 17.68 0.05 -11.64
N GLU A 179 17.25 0.05 -12.91
CA GLU A 179 16.99 1.28 -13.66
C GLU A 179 15.92 2.15 -12.99
N TRP A 180 14.89 1.50 -12.44
CA TRP A 180 13.85 2.15 -11.66
C TRP A 180 14.39 2.82 -10.39
N GLU A 181 15.31 2.17 -9.67
CA GLU A 181 15.93 2.73 -8.48
C GLU A 181 16.87 3.90 -8.79
N VAL A 182 17.56 3.88 -9.94
CA VAL A 182 18.53 4.92 -10.32
C VAL A 182 17.84 6.17 -10.88
N HIS A 183 16.77 6.01 -11.66
CA HIS A 183 16.07 7.13 -12.31
C HIS A 183 14.56 7.17 -12.04
N PRO A 184 14.11 7.19 -10.77
CA PRO A 184 12.69 7.11 -10.45
C PRO A 184 11.88 8.25 -11.07
N ILE A 185 12.38 9.49 -11.08
CA ILE A 185 11.63 10.64 -11.63
C ILE A 185 11.19 10.43 -13.09
N LEU A 186 12.02 9.76 -13.91
CA LEU A 186 11.72 9.51 -15.33
C LEU A 186 10.53 8.58 -15.53
N TYR A 187 10.29 7.67 -14.59
CA TYR A 187 9.25 6.66 -14.72
C TYR A 187 8.04 6.92 -13.80
N TRP A 188 8.21 7.71 -12.75
CA TRP A 188 7.16 7.97 -11.74
C TRP A 188 6.17 9.06 -12.19
N SER A 189 6.50 9.83 -13.23
CA SER A 189 5.70 10.95 -13.78
C SER A 189 4.88 10.62 -15.04
N ARG A 190 4.93 9.36 -15.52
CA ARG A 190 4.22 8.87 -16.73
C ARG A 190 3.04 7.96 -16.37
#